data_AF-A0A9E1RL21-F1
#
_entry.id   AF-A0A9E1RL21-F1
#
_cell.length_a   1.000
_cell.length_b   1.000
_cell.length_c   1.000
_cell.angle_alpha   90.00
_cell.angle_beta   90.00
_cell.angle_gamma   90.00
#
_symmetry.space_group_name_H-M   'P 1'
#
loop_
_entity.id
_entity.type
_entity.pdbx_description
1 polymer ?
#
loop_
_entity_poly.entity_id
_entity_poly.type
_entity_poly.pdbx_seq_one_letter_code
_entity_poly.pdbx_strand_id
1 'polypeptide(L)'
;AFSMSTMFIAVPTGVKILNWLATMWGGRLLFNTPMLFATGVIAMFTIGGLSGVTHAVAPSDTQQTDTYYIVAHFHYVIFGGALLGMFAGFYFWWPKVFGHKLNEKWGKINFWLMLIGFNMTFGPMHVLGLQGMARRHHSYASEDGFGFWNGIVSAGAFVIALGTLAFLINIWISARSAKKNPVEVGPDPWDARSLEWSTASPTPVHNFDVDPVVEFQDDWWHRKWGKNEDGKIVRKAYPEDIAQDGSATDVHLPSPSYWPLVLSLSLPVIGYAVIFTFWLLIPAGALFLAGFLGWALEPADDPEAAHGHDDHGPNDADASADAEAEGASHV
;
A
#
# COMPACT_ATOMS: atom_id res chain seq x y z
N ALA A 1 22.98 7.98 -25.70
CA ALA A 1 22.84 6.76 -24.88
C ALA A 1 21.67 6.89 -23.91
N PHE A 2 21.74 7.79 -22.92
CA PHE A 2 20.67 7.94 -21.91
C PHE A 2 19.28 8.21 -22.46
N SER A 3 19.12 9.08 -23.48
CA SER A 3 17.81 9.31 -24.13
C SER A 3 17.15 8.02 -24.61
N MET A 4 17.91 7.13 -25.27
CA MET A 4 17.39 5.83 -25.73
C MET A 4 17.05 4.93 -24.54
N SER A 5 17.94 4.83 -23.55
CA SER A 5 17.70 4.03 -22.34
C SER A 5 16.43 4.47 -21.60
N THR A 6 16.19 5.78 -21.46
CA THR A 6 14.97 6.33 -20.85
C THR A 6 13.72 6.00 -21.65
N MET A 7 13.76 6.11 -22.99
CA MET A 7 12.63 5.70 -23.84
C MET A 7 12.28 4.21 -23.67
N PHE A 8 13.28 3.34 -23.51
CA PHE A 8 13.06 1.90 -23.30
C PHE A 8 12.31 1.61 -21.99
N ILE A 9 12.46 2.42 -20.94
CA ILE A 9 11.74 2.25 -19.66
C ILE A 9 10.22 2.42 -19.85
N ALA A 10 9.79 3.18 -20.86
CA ALA A 10 8.37 3.35 -21.16
C ALA A 10 7.72 2.03 -21.63
N VAL A 11 8.47 1.10 -22.23
CA VAL A 11 7.92 -0.14 -22.79
C VAL A 11 7.38 -1.09 -21.71
N PRO A 12 8.15 -1.51 -20.68
CA PRO A 12 7.61 -2.35 -19.60
C PRO A 12 6.43 -1.71 -18.87
N THR A 13 6.47 -0.38 -18.71
CA THR A 13 5.42 0.39 -18.05
C THR A 13 4.13 0.40 -18.88
N GLY A 14 4.24 0.60 -20.20
CA GLY A 14 3.11 0.51 -21.13
C GLY A 14 2.46 -0.87 -21.14
N VAL A 15 3.26 -1.94 -21.08
CA VAL A 15 2.74 -3.32 -20.97
C VAL A 15 1.90 -3.50 -19.71
N LYS A 16 2.30 -2.94 -18.57
CA LYS A 16 1.50 -2.99 -17.32
C LYS A 16 0.14 -2.31 -17.48
N ILE A 17 0.10 -1.12 -18.08
CA ILE A 17 -1.14 -0.37 -18.33
C ILE A 17 -2.08 -1.19 -19.24
N LEU A 18 -1.55 -1.77 -20.31
CA LEU A 18 -2.34 -2.61 -21.22
C LEU A 18 -2.86 -3.87 -20.53
N ASN A 19 -2.06 -4.51 -19.67
CA ASN A 19 -2.50 -5.67 -18.90
C ASN A 19 -3.65 -5.32 -17.93
N TRP A 20 -3.60 -4.16 -17.27
CA TRP A 20 -4.71 -3.72 -16.42
C TRP A 20 -5.97 -3.42 -17.22
N LEU A 21 -5.84 -2.77 -18.39
CA LEU A 21 -6.98 -2.57 -19.31
C LEU A 21 -7.56 -3.90 -19.79
N ALA A 22 -6.71 -4.87 -20.16
CA ALA A 22 -7.14 -6.20 -20.56
C ALA A 22 -7.82 -6.98 -19.43
N THR A 23 -7.37 -6.78 -18.17
CA THR A 23 -8.01 -7.38 -16.99
C THR A 23 -9.43 -6.84 -16.76
N MET A 24 -9.65 -5.55 -17.03
CA MET A 24 -10.98 -4.94 -16.96
C MET A 24 -11.87 -5.32 -18.15
N TRP A 25 -11.27 -5.61 -19.31
CA TRP A 25 -11.98 -5.97 -20.53
C TRP A 25 -12.70 -7.31 -20.40
N GLY A 26 -14.00 -7.33 -20.68
CA GLY A 26 -14.84 -8.53 -20.52
C GLY A 26 -15.19 -8.88 -19.06
N GLY A 27 -14.72 -8.08 -18.10
CA GLY A 27 -15.09 -8.19 -16.68
C GLY A 27 -16.44 -7.53 -16.36
N ARG A 28 -16.88 -7.69 -15.12
CA ARG A 28 -18.05 -6.99 -14.55
C ARG A 28 -17.57 -5.96 -13.52
N LEU A 29 -17.44 -4.72 -13.94
CA LEU A 29 -16.91 -3.65 -13.10
C LEU A 29 -17.99 -3.10 -12.16
N LEU A 30 -17.68 -3.08 -10.86
CA LEU A 30 -18.44 -2.35 -9.86
C LEU A 30 -17.71 -1.05 -9.56
N PHE A 31 -18.31 0.09 -9.92
CA PHE A 31 -17.75 1.42 -9.66
C PHE A 31 -17.99 1.87 -8.21
N ASN A 32 -17.43 1.10 -7.28
CA ASN A 32 -17.21 1.50 -5.90
C ASN A 32 -16.03 2.49 -5.82
N THR A 33 -15.84 3.11 -4.66
CA THR A 33 -14.81 4.14 -4.49
C THR A 33 -13.38 3.62 -4.81
N PRO A 34 -12.95 2.43 -4.35
CA PRO A 34 -11.65 1.88 -4.74
C PRO A 34 -11.46 1.77 -6.26
N MET A 35 -12.47 1.25 -6.98
CA MET A 35 -12.40 1.08 -8.44
C MET A 35 -12.33 2.42 -9.19
N LEU A 36 -13.02 3.46 -8.69
CA LEU A 36 -12.92 4.81 -9.26
C LEU A 36 -11.49 5.35 -9.16
N PHE A 37 -10.85 5.24 -8.00
CA PHE A 37 -9.46 5.66 -7.84
C PHE A 37 -8.50 4.79 -8.69
N ALA A 38 -8.69 3.47 -8.73
CA ALA A 38 -7.86 2.57 -9.55
C ALA A 38 -7.96 2.87 -11.06
N THR A 39 -9.17 3.13 -11.57
CA THR A 39 -9.34 3.58 -12.97
C THR A 39 -8.75 4.97 -13.20
N GLY A 40 -8.86 5.86 -12.21
CA GLY A 40 -8.21 7.17 -12.22
C GLY A 40 -6.69 7.07 -12.35
N VAL A 41 -6.06 6.11 -11.64
CA VAL A 41 -4.62 5.82 -11.78
C VAL A 41 -4.27 5.48 -13.21
N ILE A 42 -4.99 4.53 -13.83
CA ILE A 42 -4.72 4.11 -15.21
C ILE A 42 -4.80 5.31 -16.16
N ALA A 43 -5.84 6.14 -16.04
CA ALA A 43 -6.05 7.29 -16.91
C ALA A 43 -4.98 8.38 -16.69
N MET A 44 -4.79 8.85 -15.46
CA MET A 44 -3.89 9.97 -15.17
C MET A 44 -2.42 9.61 -15.33
N PHE A 45 -2.04 8.39 -14.93
CA PHE A 45 -0.68 7.90 -15.14
C PHE A 45 -0.36 7.73 -16.62
N THR A 46 -1.32 7.33 -17.46
CA THR A 46 -1.13 7.28 -18.92
C THR A 46 -0.87 8.67 -19.49
N ILE A 47 -1.67 9.68 -19.10
CA ILE A 47 -1.46 11.07 -19.54
C ILE A 47 -0.08 11.58 -19.09
N GLY A 48 0.32 11.30 -17.84
CA GLY A 48 1.64 11.63 -17.34
C GLY A 48 2.77 10.91 -18.08
N GLY A 49 2.58 9.63 -18.41
CA GLY A 49 3.54 8.85 -19.20
C GLY A 49 3.76 9.44 -20.59
N LEU A 50 2.69 9.90 -21.25
CA LEU A 50 2.79 10.55 -22.56
C LEU A 50 3.63 11.84 -22.51
N SER A 51 3.48 12.67 -21.47
CA SER A 51 4.36 13.85 -21.29
C SER A 51 5.77 13.49 -20.80
N GLY A 52 6.00 12.29 -20.28
CA GLY A 52 7.34 11.83 -19.87
C GLY A 52 8.22 11.42 -21.05
N VAL A 53 7.62 10.86 -22.09
CA VAL A 53 8.36 10.44 -23.28
C VAL A 53 9.02 11.64 -23.98
N THR A 54 8.40 12.83 -23.93
CA THR A 54 8.99 14.05 -24.52
C THR A 54 10.25 14.48 -23.77
N HIS A 55 10.32 14.30 -22.44
CA HIS A 55 11.55 14.52 -21.66
C HIS A 55 12.67 13.52 -21.98
N ALA A 56 12.34 12.34 -22.48
CA ALA A 56 13.38 11.40 -22.92
C ALA A 56 14.07 11.85 -24.23
N VAL A 57 13.44 12.75 -25.00
CA VAL A 57 13.97 13.31 -26.24
C VAL A 57 14.84 14.53 -25.91
N ALA A 58 16.17 14.39 -25.98
CA ALA A 58 17.11 15.43 -25.56
C ALA A 58 16.84 16.84 -26.15
N PRO A 59 16.56 17.00 -27.46
CA PRO A 59 16.20 18.32 -28.01
C PRO A 59 14.92 18.91 -27.40
N SER A 60 13.89 18.09 -27.14
CA SER A 60 12.66 18.54 -26.47
C SER A 60 12.94 18.96 -25.04
N ASP A 61 13.75 18.17 -24.32
CA ASP A 61 14.12 18.45 -22.95
C ASP A 61 14.89 19.77 -22.80
N THR A 62 15.75 20.13 -23.77
CA THR A 62 16.43 21.45 -23.72
C THR A 62 15.49 22.65 -23.70
N GLN A 63 14.27 22.52 -24.22
CA GLN A 63 13.24 23.56 -24.18
C GLN A 63 12.37 23.47 -22.93
N GLN A 64 12.12 22.26 -22.44
CA GLN A 64 11.17 22.00 -21.34
C GLN A 64 11.83 21.99 -19.97
N THR A 65 13.15 21.78 -19.91
CA THR A 65 13.91 21.73 -18.67
C THR A 65 13.76 23.03 -17.89
N ASP A 66 13.68 22.90 -16.57
CA ASP A 66 13.45 24.02 -15.64
C ASP A 66 12.20 24.88 -15.89
N THR A 67 11.26 24.44 -16.73
CA THR A 67 9.93 25.09 -16.87
C THR A 67 8.87 24.41 -16.01
N TYR A 68 7.66 24.98 -16.00
CA TYR A 68 6.48 24.32 -15.42
C TYR A 68 6.13 22.99 -16.11
N TYR A 69 6.66 22.69 -17.29
CA TYR A 69 6.35 21.45 -18.02
C TYR A 69 6.85 20.22 -17.26
N ILE A 70 8.09 20.26 -16.74
CA ILE A 70 8.64 19.16 -15.93
C ILE A 70 7.89 18.99 -14.61
N VAL A 71 7.41 20.10 -14.03
CA VAL A 71 6.59 20.08 -12.81
C VAL A 71 5.27 19.39 -13.10
N ALA A 72 4.62 19.74 -14.21
CA ALA A 72 3.37 19.14 -14.64
C ALA A 72 3.51 17.63 -14.86
N HIS A 73 4.50 17.23 -15.67
CA HIS A 73 4.79 15.82 -15.95
C HIS A 73 4.96 15.00 -14.65
N PHE A 74 5.87 15.44 -13.78
CA PHE A 74 6.18 14.72 -12.55
C PHE A 74 4.98 14.57 -11.63
N HIS A 75 4.15 15.61 -11.50
CA HIS A 75 2.94 15.53 -10.69
C HIS A 75 1.89 14.63 -11.33
N TYR A 76 1.79 14.54 -12.65
CA TYR A 76 0.91 13.54 -13.27
C TYR A 76 1.32 12.10 -12.96
N VAL A 77 2.62 11.81 -12.90
CA VAL A 77 3.10 10.46 -12.62
C VAL A 77 3.02 10.14 -11.12
N ILE A 78 3.44 11.04 -10.23
CA ILE A 78 3.41 10.78 -8.78
C ILE A 78 2.02 10.95 -8.20
N PHE A 79 1.35 12.07 -8.46
CA PHE A 79 0.03 12.31 -7.90
C PHE A 79 -1.00 11.40 -8.58
N GLY A 80 -1.00 11.38 -9.93
CA GLY A 80 -1.91 10.55 -10.71
C GLY A 80 -1.65 9.05 -10.52
N GLY A 81 -0.40 8.62 -10.33
CA GLY A 81 -0.05 7.23 -10.04
C GLY A 81 -0.13 6.88 -8.56
N ALA A 82 0.83 7.37 -7.78
CA ALA A 82 1.01 6.96 -6.39
C ALA A 82 -0.09 7.48 -5.46
N LEU A 83 -0.47 8.76 -5.55
CA LEU A 83 -1.45 9.31 -4.59
C LEU A 83 -2.87 8.78 -4.85
N LEU A 84 -3.33 8.76 -6.11
CA LEU A 84 -4.64 8.14 -6.42
C LEU A 84 -4.63 6.64 -6.08
N GLY A 85 -3.52 5.94 -6.31
CA GLY A 85 -3.36 4.54 -5.89
C GLY A 85 -3.41 4.35 -4.38
N MET A 86 -2.82 5.29 -3.61
CA MET A 86 -2.89 5.30 -2.16
C MET A 86 -4.33 5.49 -1.67
N PHE A 87 -5.12 6.39 -2.28
CA PHE A 87 -6.54 6.52 -1.96
C PHE A 87 -7.33 5.25 -2.32
N ALA A 88 -7.06 4.62 -3.48
CA ALA A 88 -7.66 3.33 -3.81
C ALA A 88 -7.39 2.30 -2.70
N GLY A 89 -6.14 2.21 -2.24
CA GLY A 89 -5.72 1.36 -1.13
C GLY A 89 -6.40 1.69 0.19
N PHE A 90 -6.48 2.98 0.56
CA PHE A 90 -7.18 3.40 1.77
C PHE A 90 -8.64 2.95 1.77
N TYR A 91 -9.38 3.18 0.68
CA TYR A 91 -10.78 2.75 0.61
C TYR A 91 -10.93 1.22 0.57
N PHE A 92 -10.00 0.51 -0.10
CA PHE A 92 -10.06 -0.94 -0.23
C PHE A 92 -9.76 -1.65 1.09
N TRP A 93 -8.65 -1.31 1.76
CA TRP A 93 -8.21 -1.97 3.00
C TRP A 93 -8.74 -1.33 4.29
N TRP A 94 -9.54 -0.25 4.22
CA TRP A 94 -10.14 0.36 5.42
C TRP A 94 -10.85 -0.64 6.34
N PRO A 95 -11.68 -1.56 5.80
CA PRO A 95 -12.38 -2.54 6.64
C PRO A 95 -11.44 -3.50 7.35
N LYS A 96 -10.33 -3.86 6.70
CA LYS A 96 -9.35 -4.79 7.24
C LYS A 96 -8.61 -4.21 8.45
N VAL A 97 -8.38 -2.89 8.45
CA VAL A 97 -7.69 -2.19 9.54
C VAL A 97 -8.66 -1.76 10.65
N PHE A 98 -9.84 -1.25 10.30
CA PHE A 98 -10.74 -0.59 11.27
C PHE A 98 -12.06 -1.33 11.52
N GLY A 99 -12.33 -2.45 10.83
CA GLY A 99 -13.55 -3.24 11.02
C GLY A 99 -14.82 -2.62 10.45
N HIS A 100 -14.72 -1.51 9.71
CA HIS A 100 -15.88 -0.87 9.07
C HIS A 100 -15.54 -0.31 7.68
N LYS A 101 -16.54 -0.02 6.84
CA LYS A 101 -16.33 0.66 5.55
C LYS A 101 -16.35 2.18 5.71
N LEU A 102 -15.66 2.87 4.80
CA LEU A 102 -15.88 4.29 4.57
C LEU A 102 -17.18 4.52 3.79
N ASN A 103 -17.79 5.68 3.95
CA ASN A 103 -19.02 6.03 3.26
C ASN A 103 -18.76 6.23 1.75
N GLU A 104 -19.45 5.46 0.90
CA GLU A 104 -19.30 5.50 -0.56
C GLU A 104 -19.70 6.85 -1.19
N LYS A 105 -20.70 7.55 -0.65
CA LYS A 105 -21.11 8.86 -1.20
C LYS A 105 -20.01 9.89 -1.03
N TRP A 106 -19.44 9.97 0.19
CA TRP A 106 -18.31 10.84 0.46
C TRP A 106 -17.03 10.37 -0.25
N GLY A 107 -16.86 9.06 -0.45
CA GLY A 107 -15.78 8.50 -1.26
C GLY A 107 -15.80 8.97 -2.71
N LYS A 108 -16.98 8.96 -3.33
CA LYS A 108 -17.18 9.49 -4.70
C LYS A 108 -16.98 11.00 -4.78
N ILE A 109 -17.41 11.76 -3.77
CA ILE A 109 -17.16 13.21 -3.70
C ILE A 109 -15.65 13.47 -3.63
N ASN A 110 -14.94 12.77 -2.74
CA ASN A 110 -13.48 12.85 -2.64
C ASN A 110 -12.83 12.56 -4.01
N PHE A 111 -13.18 11.44 -4.65
CA PHE A 111 -12.67 11.08 -5.97
C PHE A 111 -12.82 12.19 -7.01
N TRP A 112 -14.03 12.74 -7.18
CA TRP A 112 -14.28 13.75 -8.21
C TRP A 112 -13.58 15.08 -7.90
N LEU A 113 -13.57 15.52 -6.64
CA LEU A 113 -12.82 16.71 -6.24
C LEU A 113 -11.32 16.54 -6.51
N MET A 114 -10.76 15.38 -6.13
CA MET A 114 -9.36 15.06 -6.37
C MET A 114 -9.05 15.03 -7.88
N LEU A 115 -9.85 14.36 -8.70
CA LEU A 115 -9.62 14.23 -10.14
C LEU A 115 -9.73 15.58 -10.87
N ILE A 116 -10.77 16.36 -10.56
CA ILE A 116 -11.00 17.67 -11.18
C ILE A 116 -9.93 18.66 -10.73
N GLY A 117 -9.71 18.77 -9.41
CA GLY A 117 -8.69 19.65 -8.84
C GLY A 117 -7.29 19.32 -9.35
N PHE A 118 -6.96 18.04 -9.46
CA PHE A 118 -5.70 17.56 -10.04
C PHE A 118 -5.50 18.04 -11.49
N ASN A 119 -6.48 17.83 -12.38
CA ASN A 119 -6.36 18.27 -13.77
C ASN A 119 -6.38 19.81 -13.90
N MET A 120 -7.17 20.51 -13.08
CA MET A 120 -7.14 21.98 -13.02
C MET A 120 -5.81 22.52 -12.53
N THR A 121 -5.13 21.80 -11.63
CA THR A 121 -3.84 22.23 -11.08
C THR A 121 -2.72 21.95 -12.07
N PHE A 122 -2.56 20.71 -12.50
CA PHE A 122 -1.35 20.29 -13.22
C PHE A 122 -1.54 20.29 -14.74
N GLY A 123 -2.76 20.19 -15.25
CA GLY A 123 -3.04 20.24 -16.69
C GLY A 123 -2.54 21.56 -17.30
N PRO A 124 -3.00 22.72 -16.79
CA PRO A 124 -2.52 24.03 -17.21
C PRO A 124 -1.03 24.26 -17.06
N MET A 125 -0.35 23.59 -16.12
CA MET A 125 1.11 23.72 -15.97
C MET A 125 1.87 23.22 -17.21
N HIS A 126 1.34 22.26 -17.97
CA HIS A 126 1.93 21.88 -19.26
C HIS A 126 1.90 23.07 -20.24
N VAL A 127 0.79 23.81 -20.28
CA VAL A 127 0.65 24.99 -21.13
C VAL A 127 1.60 26.10 -20.69
N LEU A 128 1.62 26.42 -19.39
CA LEU A 128 2.55 27.41 -18.82
C LEU A 128 4.02 27.07 -19.08
N GLY A 129 4.37 25.79 -18.97
CA GLY A 129 5.71 25.31 -19.28
C GLY A 129 6.09 25.52 -20.75
N LEU A 130 5.19 25.21 -21.68
CA LEU A 130 5.41 25.45 -23.11
C LEU A 130 5.42 26.95 -23.47
N GLN A 131 4.78 27.80 -22.67
CA GLN A 131 4.86 29.26 -22.80
C GLN A 131 6.16 29.84 -22.21
N GLY A 132 7.03 28.99 -21.61
CA GLY A 132 8.33 29.40 -21.09
C GLY A 132 8.32 29.83 -19.61
N MET A 133 7.24 29.56 -18.86
CA MET A 133 7.23 29.86 -17.43
C MET A 133 8.23 28.96 -16.69
N ALA A 134 9.29 29.56 -16.16
CA ALA A 134 10.30 28.87 -15.37
C ALA A 134 9.74 28.44 -13.99
N ARG A 135 10.18 27.28 -13.50
CA ARG A 135 9.83 26.79 -12.15
C ARG A 135 10.63 27.53 -11.07
N ARG A 136 10.16 27.51 -9.82
CA ARG A 136 10.82 28.12 -8.65
C ARG A 136 10.90 29.66 -8.67
N HIS A 137 9.99 30.29 -9.40
CA HIS A 137 9.77 31.73 -9.33
C HIS A 137 8.54 32.03 -8.47
N HIS A 138 8.68 32.99 -7.56
CA HIS A 138 7.60 33.39 -6.66
C HIS A 138 6.64 34.42 -7.29
N SER A 139 7.07 35.10 -8.35
CA SER A 139 6.32 36.13 -9.07
C SER A 139 6.66 36.11 -10.56
N TYR A 140 5.78 36.69 -11.37
CA TYR A 140 5.91 36.89 -12.81
C TYR A 140 5.26 38.23 -13.16
N ALA A 141 5.70 38.86 -14.25
CA ALA A 141 5.20 40.15 -14.67
C ALA A 141 3.83 39.99 -15.37
N SER A 142 3.03 41.06 -15.40
CA SER A 142 1.73 41.04 -16.09
C SER A 142 1.87 40.85 -17.60
N GLU A 143 2.93 41.40 -18.18
CA GLU A 143 3.27 41.29 -19.60
C GLU A 143 3.63 39.87 -20.04
N ASP A 144 4.00 38.98 -19.11
CA ASP A 144 4.36 37.59 -19.43
C ASP A 144 3.14 36.74 -19.84
N GLY A 145 1.91 37.20 -19.55
CA GLY A 145 0.68 36.52 -19.95
C GLY A 145 0.33 35.24 -19.16
N PHE A 146 1.09 34.91 -18.11
CA PHE A 146 0.90 33.69 -17.31
C PHE A 146 -0.27 33.75 -16.31
N GLY A 147 -0.86 34.93 -16.11
CA GLY A 147 -1.83 35.18 -15.03
C GLY A 147 -3.10 34.32 -15.10
N PHE A 148 -3.68 34.14 -16.29
CA PHE A 148 -4.91 33.36 -16.45
C PHE A 148 -4.73 31.89 -16.04
N TRP A 149 -3.71 31.23 -16.59
CA TRP A 149 -3.45 29.83 -16.30
C TRP A 149 -3.01 29.63 -14.84
N ASN A 150 -2.18 30.50 -14.28
CA ASN A 150 -1.83 30.43 -12.86
C ASN A 150 -3.03 30.63 -11.93
N GLY A 151 -4.01 31.45 -12.33
CA GLY A 151 -5.28 31.57 -11.61
C GLY A 151 -6.05 30.24 -11.55
N ILE A 152 -6.13 29.53 -12.68
CA ILE A 152 -6.76 28.19 -12.74
C ILE A 152 -5.97 27.17 -11.92
N VAL A 153 -4.64 27.18 -12.04
CA VAL A 153 -3.75 26.31 -11.25
C VAL A 153 -4.02 26.47 -9.76
N SER A 154 -4.08 27.71 -9.28
CA SER A 154 -4.31 28.04 -7.88
C SER A 154 -5.71 27.60 -7.42
N ALA A 155 -6.75 27.85 -8.22
CA ALA A 155 -8.10 27.38 -7.94
C ALA A 155 -8.16 25.84 -7.87
N GLY A 156 -7.49 25.14 -8.79
CA GLY A 156 -7.37 23.69 -8.79
C GLY A 156 -6.74 23.16 -7.49
N ALA A 157 -5.69 23.82 -6.99
CA ALA A 157 -5.03 23.41 -5.75
C ALA A 157 -5.97 23.51 -4.54
N PHE A 158 -6.81 24.55 -4.47
CA PHE A 158 -7.86 24.63 -3.44
C PHE A 158 -8.93 23.55 -3.60
N VAL A 159 -9.28 23.16 -4.83
CA VAL A 159 -10.21 22.04 -5.07
C VAL A 159 -9.61 20.71 -4.58
N ILE A 160 -8.31 20.48 -4.76
CA ILE A 160 -7.60 19.32 -4.17
C ILE A 160 -7.67 19.36 -2.64
N ALA A 161 -7.46 20.53 -2.03
CA ALA A 161 -7.56 20.70 -0.58
C ALA A 161 -8.98 20.35 -0.08
N LEU A 162 -10.03 20.74 -0.82
CA LEU A 162 -11.41 20.34 -0.53
C LEU A 162 -11.64 18.83 -0.69
N GLY A 163 -11.03 18.19 -1.69
CA GLY A 163 -11.06 16.73 -1.84
C GLY A 163 -10.43 16.01 -0.65
N THR A 164 -9.25 16.46 -0.23
CA THR A 164 -8.55 15.94 0.96
C THR A 164 -9.39 16.15 2.23
N LEU A 165 -10.03 17.32 2.38
CA LEU A 165 -10.93 17.58 3.50
C LEU A 165 -12.16 16.66 3.47
N ALA A 166 -12.74 16.41 2.29
CA ALA A 166 -13.85 15.47 2.13
C ALA A 166 -13.45 14.04 2.56
N PHE A 167 -12.21 13.62 2.30
CA PHE A 167 -11.68 12.35 2.81
C PHE A 167 -11.61 12.32 4.35
N LEU A 168 -11.04 13.35 4.98
CA LEU A 168 -10.94 13.43 6.44
C LEU A 168 -12.32 13.46 7.11
N ILE A 169 -13.28 14.18 6.52
CA ILE A 169 -14.68 14.20 6.96
C ILE A 169 -15.29 12.79 6.82
N ASN A 170 -14.99 12.07 5.73
CA ASN A 170 -15.48 10.71 5.53
C ASN A 170 -14.97 9.76 6.62
N ILE A 171 -13.68 9.84 6.97
CA ILE A 171 -13.09 9.07 8.08
C ILE A 171 -13.89 9.34 9.37
N TRP A 172 -14.06 10.61 9.72
CA TRP A 172 -14.74 11.00 10.96
C TRP A 172 -16.21 10.54 11.01
N ILE A 173 -16.97 10.78 9.94
CA ILE A 173 -18.39 10.37 9.85
C ILE A 173 -18.50 8.84 9.91
N SER A 174 -17.65 8.12 9.17
CA SER A 174 -17.70 6.66 9.10
C SER A 174 -17.34 6.02 10.43
N ALA A 175 -16.28 6.50 11.11
CA ALA A 175 -15.90 6.02 12.44
C ALA A 175 -16.99 6.30 13.48
N ARG A 176 -17.58 7.50 13.46
CA ARG A 176 -18.70 7.83 14.36
C ARG A 176 -19.94 6.98 14.09
N SER A 177 -20.24 6.72 12.82
CA SER A 177 -21.37 5.87 12.42
C SER A 177 -21.15 4.42 12.86
N ALA A 178 -19.94 3.88 12.65
CA ALA A 178 -19.59 2.53 13.07
C ALA A 178 -19.72 2.32 14.59
N LYS A 179 -19.34 3.33 15.38
CA LYS A 179 -19.52 3.29 16.84
C LYS A 179 -20.98 3.37 17.28
N LYS A 180 -21.81 4.13 16.56
CA LYS A 180 -23.23 4.34 16.91
C LYS A 180 -24.11 3.16 16.48
N ASN A 181 -23.88 2.67 15.26
CA ASN A 181 -24.64 1.61 14.63
C ASN A 181 -23.62 0.61 14.06
N PRO A 182 -23.10 -0.34 14.88
CA PRO A 182 -22.16 -1.33 14.41
C PRO A 182 -22.85 -2.20 13.34
N VAL A 183 -22.31 -2.15 12.12
CA VAL A 183 -22.72 -3.01 11.02
C VAL A 183 -21.58 -3.99 10.81
N GLU A 184 -21.87 -5.28 10.90
CA GLU A 184 -20.90 -6.32 10.57
C GLU A 184 -20.57 -6.24 9.08
N VAL A 185 -19.31 -5.95 8.78
CA VAL A 185 -18.82 -5.82 7.40
C VAL A 185 -18.40 -7.19 6.84
N GLY A 186 -18.27 -8.20 7.70
CA GLY A 186 -17.75 -9.51 7.36
C GLY A 186 -16.23 -9.49 7.13
N PRO A 187 -15.62 -10.68 6.95
CA PRO A 187 -14.20 -10.81 6.66
C PRO A 187 -13.83 -10.28 5.26
N ASP A 188 -14.75 -10.38 4.29
CA ASP A 188 -14.56 -10.00 2.88
C ASP A 188 -15.74 -9.17 2.32
N PRO A 189 -15.71 -7.83 2.47
CA PRO A 189 -16.76 -6.96 1.98
C PRO A 189 -16.78 -6.73 0.47
N TRP A 190 -15.77 -7.23 -0.27
CA TRP A 190 -15.56 -6.91 -1.68
C TRP A 190 -15.69 -8.13 -2.59
N ASP A 191 -15.89 -9.33 -2.03
CA ASP A 191 -15.72 -10.60 -2.72
C ASP A 191 -14.33 -10.69 -3.40
N ALA A 192 -13.29 -10.31 -2.65
CA ALA A 192 -11.92 -10.22 -3.13
C ALA A 192 -11.27 -11.61 -3.38
N ARG A 193 -10.04 -11.63 -3.88
CA ARG A 193 -9.42 -12.85 -4.42
C ARG A 193 -8.23 -13.39 -3.64
N SER A 194 -7.68 -12.57 -2.77
CA SER A 194 -6.41 -12.81 -2.09
C SER A 194 -6.60 -13.07 -0.59
N LEU A 195 -5.58 -13.64 0.04
CA LEU A 195 -5.63 -14.21 1.39
C LEU A 195 -5.85 -13.19 2.50
N GLU A 196 -5.58 -11.91 2.29
CA GLU A 196 -5.86 -10.91 3.33
C GLU A 196 -7.35 -10.84 3.67
N TRP A 197 -8.22 -11.34 2.79
CA TRP A 197 -9.66 -11.42 3.00
C TRP A 197 -10.12 -12.77 3.55
N SER A 198 -9.20 -13.71 3.80
CA SER A 198 -9.48 -15.00 4.46
C SER A 198 -9.36 -14.94 5.99
N THR A 199 -9.19 -13.75 6.54
CA THR A 199 -9.09 -13.48 7.99
C THR A 199 -10.19 -12.52 8.41
N ALA A 200 -10.46 -12.46 9.72
CA ALA A 200 -11.37 -11.48 10.30
C ALA A 200 -11.01 -10.03 9.95
N SER A 201 -11.99 -9.14 10.14
CA SER A 201 -11.85 -7.69 9.95
C SER A 201 -12.37 -6.97 11.21
N PRO A 202 -11.53 -6.35 12.05
CA PRO A 202 -10.08 -6.16 11.88
C PRO A 202 -9.26 -7.45 11.93
N THR A 203 -8.06 -7.41 11.37
CA THR A 203 -7.14 -8.57 11.40
C THR A 203 -6.72 -8.91 12.84
N PRO A 204 -6.75 -10.20 13.25
CA PRO A 204 -6.19 -10.66 14.52
C PRO A 204 -4.69 -10.40 14.63
N VAL A 205 -4.16 -10.31 15.85
CA VAL A 205 -2.73 -9.98 16.10
C VAL A 205 -1.76 -10.98 15.46
N HIS A 206 -2.16 -12.25 15.39
CA HIS A 206 -1.40 -13.35 14.79
C HIS A 206 -1.71 -13.59 13.30
N ASN A 207 -2.55 -12.74 12.69
CA ASN A 207 -3.05 -12.84 11.32
C ASN A 207 -3.90 -14.09 11.02
N PHE A 208 -3.28 -15.27 10.99
CA PHE A 208 -3.90 -16.53 10.60
C PHE A 208 -3.89 -17.52 11.77
N ASP A 209 -5.04 -18.13 12.05
CA ASP A 209 -5.19 -19.21 13.02
C ASP A 209 -4.46 -20.49 12.59
N VAL A 210 -4.43 -20.75 11.28
CA VAL A 210 -3.71 -21.87 10.68
C VAL A 210 -3.04 -21.39 9.41
N ASP A 211 -1.79 -21.82 9.20
CA ASP A 211 -1.03 -21.46 8.00
C ASP A 211 -1.82 -21.80 6.73
N PRO A 212 -2.06 -20.81 5.84
CA PRO A 212 -2.82 -21.05 4.63
C PRO A 212 -2.00 -21.88 3.65
N VAL A 213 -2.52 -23.04 3.27
CA VAL A 213 -1.99 -23.81 2.13
C VAL A 213 -2.50 -23.15 0.84
N VAL A 214 -1.57 -22.71 -0.01
CA VAL A 214 -1.87 -22.00 -1.26
C VAL A 214 -1.66 -22.94 -2.44
N GLU A 215 -2.73 -23.26 -3.16
CA GLU A 215 -2.67 -24.12 -4.35
C GLU A 215 -2.75 -23.32 -5.65
N PHE A 216 -3.39 -22.16 -5.62
CA PHE A 216 -3.61 -21.30 -6.79
C PHE A 216 -3.17 -19.86 -6.52
N GLN A 217 -2.94 -19.10 -7.59
CA GLN A 217 -2.59 -17.68 -7.48
C GLN A 217 -3.70 -16.87 -6.77
N ASP A 218 -4.96 -17.13 -7.10
CA ASP A 218 -6.15 -16.52 -6.47
C ASP A 218 -6.81 -17.53 -5.52
N ASP A 219 -6.06 -18.08 -4.56
CA ASP A 219 -6.50 -19.19 -3.71
C ASP A 219 -7.83 -18.91 -2.97
N TRP A 220 -7.97 -17.71 -2.39
CA TRP A 220 -9.20 -17.32 -1.70
C TRP A 220 -10.42 -17.27 -2.63
N TRP A 221 -10.23 -16.91 -3.91
CA TRP A 221 -11.29 -17.00 -4.90
C TRP A 221 -11.73 -18.46 -5.13
N HIS A 222 -10.79 -19.39 -5.25
CA HIS A 222 -11.07 -20.82 -5.47
C HIS A 222 -11.71 -21.53 -4.28
N ARG A 223 -11.50 -21.03 -3.06
CA ARG A 223 -12.22 -21.50 -1.86
C ARG A 223 -13.70 -21.09 -1.89
N LYS A 224 -13.99 -19.86 -2.33
CA LYS A 224 -15.37 -19.33 -2.40
C LYS A 224 -16.12 -19.77 -3.64
N TRP A 225 -15.44 -19.91 -4.77
CA TRP A 225 -16.04 -20.14 -6.08
C TRP A 225 -15.50 -21.40 -6.74
N GLY A 226 -16.40 -22.15 -7.39
CA GLY A 226 -16.08 -23.35 -8.14
C GLY A 226 -16.79 -23.39 -9.49
N LYS A 227 -16.59 -24.48 -10.23
CA LYS A 227 -17.33 -24.76 -11.46
C LYS A 227 -18.25 -25.96 -11.23
N ASN A 228 -19.48 -25.88 -11.72
CA ASN A 228 -20.38 -27.03 -11.82
C ASN A 228 -19.99 -27.95 -13.00
N GLU A 229 -20.68 -29.09 -13.11
CA GLU A 229 -20.53 -30.05 -14.22
C GLU A 229 -20.70 -29.38 -15.60
N ASP A 230 -21.57 -28.37 -15.70
CA ASP A 230 -21.76 -27.55 -16.91
C ASP A 230 -20.66 -26.49 -17.16
N GLY A 231 -19.62 -26.45 -16.34
CA GLY A 231 -18.53 -25.46 -16.41
C GLY A 231 -18.90 -24.05 -15.93
N LYS A 232 -20.13 -23.83 -15.42
CA LYS A 232 -20.58 -22.53 -14.88
C LYS A 232 -19.98 -22.26 -13.51
N ILE A 233 -19.57 -21.01 -13.28
CA ILE A 233 -19.05 -20.55 -11.99
C ILE A 233 -20.20 -20.48 -10.97
N VAL A 234 -20.04 -21.17 -9.84
CA VAL A 234 -20.98 -21.16 -8.72
C VAL A 234 -20.27 -20.91 -7.40
N ARG A 235 -20.99 -20.34 -6.44
CA ARG A 235 -20.48 -20.13 -5.09
C ARG A 235 -20.51 -21.45 -4.33
N LYS A 236 -19.35 -21.85 -3.80
CA LYS A 236 -19.16 -23.05 -2.97
C LYS A 236 -19.36 -22.74 -1.49
N ALA A 237 -18.85 -21.59 -1.04
CA ALA A 237 -18.85 -21.19 0.35
C ALA A 237 -18.96 -19.67 0.50
N TYR A 238 -19.50 -19.23 1.63
CA TYR A 238 -19.55 -17.82 2.00
C TYR A 238 -18.32 -17.44 2.83
N PRO A 239 -17.76 -16.22 2.64
CA PRO A 239 -16.60 -15.77 3.40
C PRO A 239 -16.74 -15.93 4.91
N GLU A 240 -17.94 -15.69 5.44
CA GLU A 240 -18.24 -15.75 6.86
C GLU A 240 -18.08 -17.17 7.44
N ASP A 241 -18.24 -18.21 6.62
CA ASP A 241 -18.18 -19.61 7.04
C ASP A 241 -16.75 -20.19 6.97
N ILE A 242 -15.86 -19.59 6.15
CA ILE A 242 -14.55 -20.17 5.82
C ILE A 242 -13.37 -19.28 6.20
N ALA A 243 -13.61 -18.01 6.55
CA ALA A 243 -12.56 -17.12 7.03
C ALA A 243 -12.13 -17.54 8.44
N GLN A 244 -10.85 -17.37 8.71
CA GLN A 244 -10.29 -17.56 10.04
C GLN A 244 -10.71 -16.40 10.94
N ASP A 245 -11.31 -16.72 12.08
CA ASP A 245 -11.94 -15.75 12.98
C ASP A 245 -10.95 -15.15 14.00
N GLY A 246 -9.74 -15.71 14.11
CA GLY A 246 -8.74 -15.29 15.08
C GLY A 246 -8.86 -16.01 16.41
N SER A 247 -9.54 -17.16 16.47
CA SER A 247 -9.78 -17.91 17.71
C SER A 247 -8.59 -18.77 18.15
N ALA A 248 -7.51 -18.87 17.37
CA ALA A 248 -6.35 -19.66 17.75
C ALA A 248 -5.72 -19.16 19.06
N THR A 249 -5.53 -20.10 19.97
CA THR A 249 -4.76 -19.95 21.21
C THR A 249 -3.37 -20.57 21.02
N ASP A 250 -2.39 -20.11 21.79
CA ASP A 250 -1.00 -20.63 21.76
C ASP A 250 -0.21 -20.32 20.48
N VAL A 251 -0.54 -19.22 19.81
CA VAL A 251 0.28 -18.70 18.70
C VAL A 251 1.45 -17.90 19.24
N HIS A 252 2.66 -18.27 18.83
CA HIS A 252 3.88 -17.56 19.21
C HIS A 252 3.94 -16.17 18.55
N LEU A 253 3.92 -15.12 19.36
CA LEU A 253 4.08 -13.73 18.92
C LEU A 253 5.42 -13.17 19.39
N PRO A 254 6.09 -12.32 18.59
CA PRO A 254 7.30 -11.66 19.04
C PRO A 254 6.98 -10.69 20.19
N SER A 255 7.82 -10.72 21.22
CA SER A 255 7.69 -9.82 22.37
C SER A 255 7.90 -8.35 21.98
N PRO A 256 7.15 -7.41 22.57
CA PRO A 256 7.31 -5.99 22.27
C PRO A 256 8.65 -5.46 22.83
N SER A 257 9.42 -4.79 21.97
CA SER A 257 10.69 -4.15 22.35
C SER A 257 10.60 -2.63 22.24
N TYR A 258 11.12 -1.93 23.26
CA TYR A 258 11.24 -0.46 23.24
C TYR A 258 12.58 0.03 22.67
N TRP A 259 13.56 -0.85 22.45
CA TRP A 259 14.89 -0.45 21.99
C TRP A 259 14.91 0.16 20.57
N PRO A 260 14.13 -0.33 19.59
CA PRO A 260 14.00 0.34 18.30
C PRO A 260 13.50 1.79 18.41
N LEU A 261 12.62 2.07 19.38
CA LEU A 261 12.15 3.44 19.64
C LEU A 261 13.28 4.31 20.21
N VAL A 262 14.04 3.81 21.18
CA VAL A 262 15.19 4.53 21.75
C VAL A 262 16.24 4.84 20.68
N LEU A 263 16.56 3.83 19.85
CA LEU A 263 17.52 3.97 18.76
C LEU A 263 17.04 5.01 17.74
N SER A 264 15.79 4.92 17.29
CA SER A 264 15.23 5.87 16.32
C SER A 264 15.13 7.30 16.87
N LEU A 265 14.82 7.48 18.15
CA LEU A 265 14.77 8.80 18.80
C LEU A 265 16.15 9.46 18.92
N SER A 266 17.23 8.67 18.99
CA SER A 266 18.59 9.21 19.03
C SER A 266 19.02 9.85 17.70
N LEU A 267 18.52 9.35 16.56
CA LEU A 267 18.94 9.80 15.23
C LEU A 267 18.60 11.26 14.92
N PRO A 268 17.38 11.78 15.18
CA PRO A 268 17.09 13.21 15.04
C PRO A 268 17.99 14.10 15.90
N VAL A 269 18.33 13.66 17.11
CA VAL A 269 19.21 14.41 18.02
C VAL A 269 20.63 14.44 17.46
N ILE A 270 21.14 13.32 16.95
CA ILE A 270 22.43 13.26 16.24
C ILE A 270 22.40 14.18 15.02
N GLY A 271 21.36 14.11 14.19
CA GLY A 271 21.21 14.97 13.01
C GLY A 271 21.22 16.45 13.39
N TYR A 272 20.47 16.83 14.42
CA TYR A 272 20.47 18.19 14.96
C TYR A 272 21.85 18.60 15.46
N ALA A 273 22.54 17.72 16.19
CA ALA A 273 23.86 17.97 16.74
C ALA A 273 24.92 18.21 15.64
N VAL A 274 24.92 17.39 14.58
CA VAL A 274 25.84 17.56 13.45
C VAL A 274 25.64 18.91 12.75
N ILE A 275 24.39 19.39 12.65
CA ILE A 275 24.06 20.64 11.95
C ILE A 275 24.34 21.87 12.83
N PHE A 276 23.88 21.84 14.08
CA PHE A 276 23.78 23.06 14.90
C PHE A 276 24.75 23.09 16.07
N THR A 277 25.11 21.94 16.66
CA THR A 277 25.97 21.94 17.84
C THR A 277 26.58 20.56 18.18
N PHE A 278 27.91 20.46 18.16
CA PHE A 278 28.59 19.17 18.30
C PHE A 278 28.55 18.55 19.70
N TRP A 279 28.35 19.32 20.77
CA TRP A 279 28.38 18.76 22.13
C TRP A 279 27.22 17.78 22.37
N LEU A 280 26.08 17.96 21.67
CA LEU A 280 24.93 17.05 21.74
C LEU A 280 25.23 15.66 21.15
N LEU A 281 26.31 15.50 20.38
CA LEU A 281 26.73 14.19 19.87
C LEU A 281 27.13 13.22 20.98
N ILE A 282 27.63 13.73 22.11
CA ILE A 282 28.06 12.89 23.22
C ILE A 282 26.85 12.18 23.87
N PRO A 283 25.83 12.89 24.40
CA PRO A 283 24.66 12.22 24.96
C PRO A 283 23.83 11.47 23.89
N ALA A 284 23.73 12.00 22.66
CA ALA A 284 22.97 11.34 21.60
C ALA A 284 23.66 10.06 21.08
N GLY A 285 24.99 10.08 20.95
CA GLY A 285 25.78 8.90 20.61
C GLY A 285 25.77 7.85 21.71
N ALA A 286 25.77 8.26 22.98
CA ALA A 286 25.57 7.35 24.10
C ALA A 286 24.18 6.69 24.05
N LEU A 287 23.13 7.46 23.78
CA LEU A 287 21.76 6.94 23.63
C LEU A 287 21.64 5.98 22.44
N PHE A 288 22.26 6.33 21.30
CA PHE A 288 22.31 5.46 20.11
C PHE A 288 23.01 4.14 20.42
N LEU A 289 24.19 4.20 21.05
CA LEU A 289 24.96 3.01 21.41
C LEU A 289 24.20 2.15 22.42
N ALA A 290 23.59 2.76 23.44
CA ALA A 290 22.77 2.06 24.41
C ALA A 290 21.55 1.40 23.75
N GLY A 291 20.86 2.10 22.85
CA GLY A 291 19.72 1.56 22.10
C GLY A 291 20.11 0.40 21.19
N PHE A 292 21.25 0.54 20.50
CA PHE A 292 21.77 -0.49 19.60
C PHE A 292 22.20 -1.75 20.37
N LEU A 293 23.01 -1.58 21.42
CA LEU A 293 23.47 -2.69 22.24
C LEU A 293 22.31 -3.34 23.01
N GLY A 294 21.39 -2.54 23.54
CA GLY A 294 20.19 -3.02 24.22
C GLY A 294 19.32 -3.87 23.30
N TRP A 295 19.11 -3.43 22.05
CA TRP A 295 18.37 -4.22 21.07
C TRP A 295 19.12 -5.48 20.63
N ALA A 296 20.43 -5.38 20.40
CA ALA A 296 21.24 -6.50 19.93
C ALA A 296 21.42 -7.61 20.99
N LEU A 297 21.31 -7.26 22.27
CA LEU A 297 21.43 -8.18 23.40
C LEU A 297 20.07 -8.61 23.97
N GLU A 298 18.97 -8.12 23.40
CA GLU A 298 17.62 -8.50 23.81
C GLU A 298 17.38 -9.99 23.48
N PRO A 299 16.96 -10.81 24.45
CA PRO A 299 16.55 -12.18 24.18
C PRO A 299 15.43 -12.22 23.14
N ALA A 300 15.46 -13.21 22.24
CA ALA A 300 14.46 -13.33 21.18
C ALA A 300 13.05 -13.62 21.72
N ASP A 301 12.95 -14.31 22.87
CA ASP A 301 11.71 -14.78 23.46
C ASP A 301 11.60 -14.32 24.93
N ASP A 302 10.37 -14.14 25.41
CA ASP A 302 10.09 -13.76 26.81
C ASP A 302 10.29 -14.96 27.74
N PRO A 303 11.28 -14.95 28.66
CA PRO A 303 11.49 -16.05 29.60
C PRO A 303 10.34 -16.24 30.62
N GLU A 304 9.40 -15.30 30.73
CA GLU A 304 8.24 -15.37 31.63
C GLU A 304 6.94 -15.82 30.94
N ALA A 305 6.95 -15.99 29.61
CA ALA A 305 5.82 -16.59 28.91
C ALA A 305 5.73 -18.07 29.30
N ALA A 306 4.64 -18.48 29.94
CA ALA A 306 4.39 -19.86 30.32
C ALA A 306 4.35 -20.74 29.06
N HIS A 307 5.49 -21.33 28.71
CA HIS A 307 5.57 -22.31 27.63
C HIS A 307 4.79 -23.56 28.07
N GLY A 308 3.62 -23.78 27.45
CA GLY A 308 2.98 -25.09 27.42
C GLY A 308 3.81 -26.03 26.55
N HIS A 309 5.02 -26.37 26.99
CA HIS A 309 5.71 -27.53 26.47
C HIS A 309 5.05 -28.75 27.11
N ASP A 310 4.04 -29.30 26.43
CA ASP A 310 3.71 -30.71 26.60
C ASP A 310 4.94 -31.50 26.14
N ASP A 311 5.74 -31.92 27.13
CA ASP A 311 6.74 -32.96 26.98
C ASP A 311 6.07 -34.20 26.38
N HIS A 312 6.24 -34.39 25.07
CA HIS A 312 6.03 -35.70 24.47
C HIS A 312 7.07 -36.65 25.07
N GLY A 313 6.63 -37.44 26.06
CA GLY A 313 7.39 -38.53 26.66
C GLY A 313 7.89 -39.54 25.61
N PRO A 314 8.95 -40.31 25.93
CA PRO A 314 9.68 -41.10 24.97
C PRO A 314 8.80 -42.24 24.41
N ASN A 315 8.73 -42.32 23.08
CA ASN A 315 8.26 -43.49 22.35
C ASN A 315 9.28 -44.63 22.56
N ASP A 316 9.12 -45.40 23.63
CA ASP A 316 9.70 -46.74 23.72
C ASP A 316 8.85 -47.71 22.90
N ALA A 317 9.04 -47.66 21.58
CA ALA A 317 8.50 -48.62 20.63
C ALA A 317 9.61 -49.11 19.71
N ASP A 318 10.71 -49.61 20.27
CA ASP A 318 11.78 -50.32 19.54
C ASP A 318 12.44 -51.40 20.41
N ALA A 319 11.62 -52.25 21.03
CA ALA A 319 12.09 -53.42 21.78
C ALA A 319 11.26 -54.67 21.47
N SER A 320 11.14 -55.04 20.18
CA SER A 320 10.63 -56.37 19.80
C SER A 320 11.00 -56.79 18.37
N ALA A 321 12.25 -56.60 17.94
CA ALA A 321 12.68 -57.01 16.59
C ALA A 321 14.00 -57.80 16.50
N ASP A 322 14.72 -58.07 17.60
CA ASP A 322 16.03 -58.75 17.54
C ASP A 322 16.08 -60.03 18.39
N ALA A 323 15.13 -60.93 18.19
CA ALA A 323 15.16 -62.26 18.77
C ALA A 323 14.71 -63.34 17.80
N GLU A 324 15.20 -63.32 16.55
CA GLU A 324 15.14 -64.47 15.64
C GLU A 324 16.05 -64.26 14.42
N ALA A 325 17.37 -64.42 14.61
CA ALA A 325 18.30 -64.76 13.52
C ALA A 325 19.60 -65.34 14.10
N GLU A 326 19.64 -66.67 14.05
CA GLU A 326 20.77 -67.59 14.07
C GLU A 326 22.20 -67.04 14.03
N GLY A 327 23.04 -67.65 14.87
CA GLY A 327 24.47 -67.40 14.89
C GLY A 327 25.22 -67.90 13.64
N ALA A 328 26.35 -67.26 13.38
CA ALA A 328 27.53 -67.90 12.79
C ALA A 328 28.75 -66.98 12.97
N SER A 329 29.88 -67.61 13.27
CA SER A 329 31.26 -67.13 13.11
C SER A 329 31.84 -66.19 14.19
N HIS A 330 32.52 -66.81 15.17
CA HIS A 330 33.91 -66.49 15.47
C HIS A 330 34.63 -67.73 16.01
N VAL A 331 35.59 -68.22 15.21
CA VAL A 331 37.00 -68.24 15.62
C VAL A 331 37.57 -66.86 15.31
#